data_AF-A0A928AYY4-F1
#
_entry.id   AF-A0A928AYY4-F1
#
_cell.length_a   1.000
_cell.length_b   1.000
_cell.length_c   1.000
_cell.angle_alpha   90.00
_cell.angle_beta   90.00
_cell.angle_gamma   90.00
#
_symmetry.space_group_name_H-M   'P 1'
#
loop_
_entity.id
_entity.type
_entity.pdbx_description
1 polymer ?
#
loop_
_entity_poly.entity_id
_entity_poly.type
_entity_poly.pdbx_seq_one_letter_code
_entity_poly.pdbx_strand_id
1 'polypeptide(L)'
;MTQITDFIPQYQEVNVIFSRFLESEKFGFEEQKNITHFYNRYKDVKLFEKMIFDIIFSKDSRREKMLLSSIKFEIDRNITIYETGRRYFDEIEMENVNDDAAVKYLEEIEAQVRVTNQCGAEFLKVAALWENCFNLHGIDHESWEKYDSLLEKHHTEIERLNELYRKHKAVMEEAKEYEENMFRPIYELSKIFLSIIQKYMHVEGEQPQSNIKQMQVEHQKQIQEVKQSYEAEHRKQSFSADGAVCSLKEDKEGRFDLRIDGVSHHSWFRRKKDEFMEALGLPTSRRQNRGLKL
;
A
#
# COMPACT_ATOMS: atom_id res chain seq x y z
N MET A 1 -3.53 -9.51 -3.25
CA MET A 1 -5.00 -9.60 -3.16
C MET A 1 -5.32 -9.93 -1.71
N THR A 2 -5.97 -9.00 -1.00
CA THR A 2 -6.37 -9.18 0.39
C THR A 2 -7.55 -10.14 0.43
N GLN A 3 -7.44 -11.26 1.17
CA GLN A 3 -8.51 -12.24 1.27
C GLN A 3 -9.35 -12.01 2.53
N ILE A 4 -10.64 -12.34 2.47
CA ILE A 4 -11.57 -12.26 3.60
C ILE A 4 -11.06 -13.02 4.84
N THR A 5 -10.32 -14.11 4.60
CA THR A 5 -9.72 -14.94 5.64
C THR A 5 -8.69 -14.20 6.47
N ASP A 6 -8.08 -13.17 5.90
CA ASP A 6 -7.04 -12.38 6.55
C ASP A 6 -7.65 -11.14 7.24
N PHE A 7 -8.83 -10.70 6.80
CA PHE A 7 -9.52 -9.53 7.36
C PHE A 7 -9.95 -9.76 8.81
N ILE A 8 -10.68 -10.84 9.08
CA ILE A 8 -11.26 -11.09 10.41
C ILE A 8 -10.17 -11.20 11.50
N PRO A 9 -9.10 -11.99 11.34
CA PRO A 9 -8.06 -12.10 12.36
C PRO A 9 -7.34 -10.76 12.63
N GLN A 10 -7.02 -10.00 11.56
CA GLN A 10 -6.38 -8.69 11.72
C GLN A 10 -7.31 -7.68 12.42
N TYR A 11 -8.61 -7.73 12.11
CA TYR A 11 -9.60 -6.89 12.78
C TYR A 11 -9.74 -7.27 14.27
N GLN A 12 -9.69 -8.57 14.59
CA GLN A 12 -9.67 -9.06 15.96
C GLN A 12 -8.45 -8.54 16.74
N GLU A 13 -7.27 -8.53 16.12
CA GLU A 13 -6.06 -7.94 16.73
C GLU A 13 -6.25 -6.46 17.05
N VAL A 14 -6.86 -5.69 16.15
CA VAL A 14 -7.23 -4.28 16.39
C VAL A 14 -8.18 -4.17 17.59
N ASN A 15 -9.23 -5.00 17.65
CA ASN A 15 -10.16 -5.00 18.79
C ASN A 15 -9.48 -5.36 20.12
N VAL A 16 -8.50 -6.27 20.10
CA VAL A 16 -7.70 -6.61 21.29
C VAL A 16 -6.86 -5.42 21.75
N ILE A 17 -6.25 -4.67 20.82
CA ILE A 17 -5.49 -3.45 21.14
C ILE A 17 -6.42 -2.41 21.78
N PHE A 18 -7.59 -2.16 21.18
CA PHE A 18 -8.57 -1.21 21.72
C PHE A 18 -9.03 -1.61 23.13
N SER A 19 -9.39 -2.88 23.34
CA SER A 19 -9.82 -3.36 24.67
C SER A 19 -8.70 -3.26 25.70
N ARG A 20 -7.48 -3.70 25.35
CA ARG A 20 -6.33 -3.68 26.26
C ARG A 20 -5.97 -2.26 26.70
N PHE A 21 -6.06 -1.29 25.79
CA PHE A 21 -5.84 0.10 26.13
C PHE A 21 -6.85 0.59 27.18
N LEU A 22 -8.15 0.27 27.04
CA LEU A 22 -9.14 0.64 28.06
C LEU A 22 -8.95 -0.07 29.40
N GLU A 23 -8.41 -1.30 29.40
CA GLU A 23 -8.20 -2.09 30.62
C GLU A 23 -6.94 -1.67 31.40
N SER A 24 -5.89 -1.26 30.69
CA SER A 24 -4.55 -1.09 31.28
C SER A 24 -3.88 0.26 31.01
N GLU A 25 -4.50 1.11 30.19
CA GLU A 25 -3.96 2.38 29.69
C GLU A 25 -2.59 2.23 28.99
N LYS A 26 -2.21 0.99 28.62
CA LYS A 26 -0.99 0.70 27.88
C LYS A 26 -1.26 0.73 26.38
N PHE A 27 -0.60 1.66 25.71
CA PHE A 27 -0.57 1.77 24.26
C PHE A 27 0.79 2.31 23.83
N GLY A 28 1.56 1.49 23.12
CA GLY A 28 2.89 1.84 22.68
C GLY A 28 3.03 1.86 21.16
N PHE A 29 4.26 2.12 20.72
CA PHE A 29 4.58 2.25 19.30
C PHE A 29 4.20 1.02 18.47
N GLU A 30 4.37 -0.19 19.00
CA GLU A 30 4.07 -1.41 18.26
C GLU A 30 2.55 -1.60 18.06
N GLU A 31 1.73 -1.29 19.08
CA GLU A 31 0.28 -1.27 18.93
C GLU A 31 -0.17 -0.22 17.90
N GLN A 32 0.43 0.97 17.93
CA GLN A 32 0.17 2.04 16.96
C GLN A 32 0.50 1.62 15.52
N LYS A 33 1.64 0.95 15.31
CA LYS A 33 2.02 0.39 14.00
C LYS A 33 0.98 -0.59 13.50
N ASN A 34 0.53 -1.50 14.36
CA ASN A 34 -0.45 -2.52 14.01
C ASN A 34 -1.79 -1.92 13.56
N ILE A 35 -2.34 -0.96 14.32
CA ILE A 35 -3.61 -0.33 13.95
C ILE A 35 -3.47 0.56 12.71
N THR A 36 -2.33 1.22 12.52
CA THR A 36 -2.04 2.03 11.32
C THR A 36 -1.93 1.15 10.07
N HIS A 37 -1.22 0.02 10.16
CA HIS A 37 -1.14 -0.96 9.07
C HIS A 37 -2.50 -1.52 8.70
N PHE A 38 -3.32 -1.87 9.70
CA PHE A 38 -4.68 -2.32 9.48
C PHE A 38 -5.48 -1.27 8.70
N TYR A 39 -5.50 -0.02 9.17
CA TYR A 39 -6.22 1.06 8.51
C TYR A 39 -5.75 1.24 7.06
N ASN A 40 -4.44 1.35 6.85
CA ASN A 40 -3.89 1.55 5.51
C ASN A 40 -4.19 0.39 4.54
N ARG A 41 -4.31 -0.84 5.05
CA ARG A 41 -4.66 -2.02 4.26
C ARG A 41 -6.13 -2.06 3.84
N TYR A 42 -7.03 -1.56 4.69
CA TYR A 42 -8.48 -1.72 4.50
C TYR A 42 -9.27 -0.42 4.29
N LYS A 43 -8.63 0.75 4.34
CA LYS A 43 -9.27 2.07 4.14
C LYS A 43 -9.97 2.25 2.79
N ASP A 44 -9.64 1.44 1.78
CA ASP A 44 -10.39 1.44 0.52
C ASP A 44 -11.73 0.70 0.71
N VAL A 45 -12.76 1.50 0.93
CA VAL A 45 -14.14 1.07 1.10
C VAL A 45 -14.65 0.24 -0.08
N LYS A 46 -14.19 0.50 -1.31
CA LYS A 46 -14.60 -0.28 -2.50
C LYS A 46 -14.01 -1.69 -2.48
N LEU A 47 -12.78 -1.84 -1.99
CA LEU A 47 -12.18 -3.16 -1.80
C LEU A 47 -12.94 -3.94 -0.73
N PHE A 48 -13.33 -3.28 0.37
CA PHE A 48 -14.16 -3.91 1.39
C PHE A 48 -15.54 -4.33 0.83
N GLU A 49 -16.23 -3.44 0.10
CA GLU A 49 -17.53 -3.76 -0.50
C GLU A 49 -17.43 -4.92 -1.50
N LYS A 50 -16.37 -4.95 -2.33
CA LYS A 50 -16.09 -6.09 -3.21
C LYS A 50 -15.89 -7.38 -2.43
N MET A 51 -15.17 -7.32 -1.31
CA MET A 51 -14.92 -8.47 -0.44
C MET A 51 -16.22 -9.01 0.15
N ILE A 52 -17.16 -8.15 0.52
CA ILE A 52 -18.53 -8.52 0.94
C ILE A 52 -19.31 -9.15 -0.22
N PHE A 53 -19.26 -8.57 -1.42
CA PHE A 53 -19.88 -9.14 -2.61
C PHE A 53 -19.38 -10.55 -2.91
N ASP A 54 -18.07 -10.78 -2.84
CA ASP A 54 -17.47 -12.10 -3.10
C ASP A 54 -17.95 -13.16 -2.09
N ILE A 55 -18.24 -12.77 -0.83
CA ILE A 55 -18.85 -13.68 0.16
C ILE A 55 -20.29 -14.03 -0.23
N ILE A 56 -21.12 -13.03 -0.53
CA ILE A 56 -22.55 -13.19 -0.83
C ILE A 56 -22.75 -14.04 -2.10
N PHE A 57 -21.91 -13.83 -3.11
CA PHE A 57 -21.97 -14.60 -4.35
C PHE A 57 -21.22 -15.94 -4.29
N SER A 58 -20.74 -16.33 -3.10
CA SER A 58 -20.13 -17.66 -2.92
C SER A 58 -21.18 -18.77 -3.01
N LYS A 59 -20.79 -19.95 -3.51
CA LYS A 59 -21.73 -21.10 -3.65
C LYS A 59 -22.13 -21.73 -2.31
N ASP A 60 -21.56 -21.29 -1.19
CA ASP A 60 -21.72 -21.89 0.13
C ASP A 60 -22.46 -20.94 1.07
N SER A 61 -23.79 -21.04 1.08
CA SER A 61 -24.66 -20.18 1.91
C SER A 61 -24.42 -20.33 3.41
N ARG A 62 -23.90 -21.49 3.87
CA ARG A 62 -23.54 -21.66 5.30
C ARG A 62 -22.30 -20.85 5.63
N ARG A 63 -21.27 -20.92 4.77
CA ARG A 63 -20.04 -20.16 4.92
C ARG A 63 -20.28 -18.65 4.79
N GLU A 64 -21.15 -18.24 3.87
CA GLU A 64 -21.59 -16.86 3.70
C GLU A 64 -22.11 -16.26 5.01
N LYS A 65 -23.16 -16.86 5.58
CA LYS A 65 -23.78 -16.38 6.82
C LYS A 65 -22.81 -16.34 8.00
N MET A 66 -21.96 -17.35 8.12
CA MET A 66 -20.94 -17.44 9.16
C MET A 66 -19.90 -16.32 9.04
N LEU A 67 -19.42 -16.03 7.83
CA LEU A 67 -18.43 -14.97 7.61
C LEU A 67 -19.05 -13.59 7.84
N LEU A 68 -20.23 -13.32 7.28
CA LEU A 68 -20.90 -12.02 7.45
C LEU A 68 -21.24 -11.73 8.91
N SER A 69 -21.72 -12.72 9.66
CA SER A 69 -21.99 -12.55 11.09
C SER A 69 -20.72 -12.30 11.90
N SER A 70 -19.63 -13.00 11.58
CA SER A 70 -18.32 -12.80 12.24
C SER A 70 -17.76 -11.41 11.98
N ILE A 71 -17.80 -10.95 10.72
CA ILE A 71 -17.33 -9.61 10.34
C ILE A 71 -18.18 -8.55 11.03
N LYS A 72 -19.52 -8.69 10.98
CA LYS A 72 -20.44 -7.77 11.64
C LYS A 72 -20.15 -7.71 13.14
N PHE A 73 -19.96 -8.85 13.78
CA PHE A 73 -19.63 -8.93 15.21
C PHE A 73 -18.36 -8.16 15.55
N GLU A 74 -17.28 -8.35 14.79
CA GLU A 74 -16.03 -7.63 15.07
C GLU A 74 -16.15 -6.12 14.84
N ILE A 75 -16.91 -5.68 13.82
CA ILE A 75 -17.18 -4.26 13.58
C ILE A 75 -18.02 -3.63 14.69
N ASP A 76 -19.13 -4.28 15.08
CA ASP A 76 -19.98 -3.81 16.18
C ASP A 76 -19.19 -3.73 17.49
N ARG A 77 -18.32 -4.72 17.72
CA ARG A 77 -17.42 -4.74 18.86
C ARG A 77 -16.47 -3.54 18.85
N ASN A 78 -15.84 -3.23 17.72
CA ASN A 78 -14.96 -2.04 17.62
C ASN A 78 -15.70 -0.74 17.91
N ILE A 79 -16.88 -0.57 17.30
CA ILE A 79 -17.75 0.59 17.51
C ILE A 79 -18.09 0.72 19.00
N THR A 80 -18.51 -0.37 19.64
CA THR A 80 -18.87 -0.40 21.06
C THR A 80 -17.68 -0.05 21.96
N ILE A 81 -16.50 -0.63 21.69
CA ILE A 81 -15.28 -0.35 22.47
C ILE A 81 -14.93 1.13 22.35
N TYR A 82 -14.86 1.66 21.13
CA TYR A 82 -14.52 3.06 20.90
C TYR A 82 -15.54 4.00 21.54
N GLU A 83 -16.84 3.72 21.45
CA GLU A 83 -17.87 4.57 22.06
C GLU A 83 -17.84 4.55 23.59
N THR A 84 -17.54 3.39 24.19
CA THR A 84 -17.37 3.24 25.64
C THR A 84 -16.16 4.04 26.13
N GLY A 85 -15.08 4.04 25.35
CA GLY A 85 -13.79 4.63 25.70
C GLY A 85 -13.46 5.95 25.00
N ARG A 86 -14.44 6.61 24.35
CA ARG A 86 -14.18 7.68 23.35
C ARG A 86 -13.19 8.73 23.82
N ARG A 87 -13.38 9.24 25.03
CA ARG A 87 -12.52 10.26 25.62
C ARG A 87 -11.07 9.79 25.73
N TYR A 88 -10.85 8.57 26.23
CA TYR A 88 -9.53 7.99 26.40
C TYR A 88 -8.80 7.81 25.07
N PHE A 89 -9.51 7.37 24.03
CA PHE A 89 -8.90 7.19 22.71
C PHE A 89 -8.56 8.51 22.03
N ASP A 90 -9.44 9.52 22.15
CA ASP A 90 -9.26 10.81 21.49
C ASP A 90 -8.17 11.68 22.17
N GLU A 91 -7.93 11.48 23.46
CA GLU A 91 -6.95 12.22 24.27
C GLU A 91 -5.54 11.59 24.27
N ILE A 92 -5.30 10.51 23.50
CA ILE A 92 -3.96 9.92 23.40
C ILE A 92 -2.98 10.92 22.77
N GLU A 93 -1.95 11.25 23.52
CA GLU A 93 -0.82 12.05 23.08
C GLU A 93 0.17 11.16 22.30
N MET A 94 0.11 11.23 20.97
CA MET A 94 0.95 10.41 20.08
C MET A 94 2.44 10.67 20.21
N GLU A 95 2.84 11.84 20.72
CA GLU A 95 4.23 12.17 21.06
C GLU A 95 4.80 11.15 22.06
N ASN A 96 4.07 10.87 23.15
CA ASN A 96 4.49 9.91 24.17
C ASN A 96 4.57 8.47 23.63
N VAL A 97 3.65 8.10 22.72
CA VAL A 97 3.59 6.75 22.11
C VAL A 97 4.83 6.48 21.24
N ASN A 98 5.28 7.51 20.53
CA ASN A 98 6.47 7.44 19.67
C ASN A 98 7.77 7.54 20.49
N ASP A 99 7.76 8.29 21.59
CA ASP A 99 8.91 8.45 22.48
C ASP A 99 9.33 7.13 23.13
N ASP A 100 8.40 6.25 23.50
CA ASP A 100 8.71 4.95 24.12
C ASP A 100 9.70 4.10 23.27
N ALA A 101 9.59 4.16 21.95
CA ALA A 101 10.51 3.47 21.05
C ALA A 101 11.88 4.18 20.94
N ALA A 102 11.89 5.50 21.06
CA ALA A 102 13.07 6.35 20.98
C ALA A 102 13.90 6.34 22.29
N VAL A 103 13.22 6.31 23.44
CA VAL A 103 13.80 6.29 24.80
C VAL A 103 14.78 5.13 24.97
N LYS A 104 14.46 3.95 24.42
CA LYS A 104 15.35 2.78 24.49
C LYS A 104 16.76 3.08 23.99
N TYR A 105 16.89 3.76 22.85
CA TYR A 105 18.20 4.07 22.30
C TYR A 105 18.86 5.26 23.00
N LEU A 106 18.09 6.19 23.56
CA LEU A 106 18.66 7.30 24.34
C LEU A 106 19.41 6.78 25.57
N GLU A 107 18.83 5.83 26.30
CA GLU A 107 19.51 5.19 27.45
C GLU A 107 20.78 4.43 27.03
N GLU A 108 20.72 3.66 25.93
CA GLU A 108 21.89 2.95 25.38
C GLU A 108 22.98 3.92 24.91
N ILE A 109 22.61 5.03 24.26
CA ILE A 109 23.52 6.09 23.82
C ILE A 109 24.19 6.73 25.03
N GLU A 110 23.43 7.11 26.07
CA GLU A 110 24.01 7.70 27.28
C GLU A 110 25.03 6.78 27.95
N ALA A 111 24.72 5.48 28.04
CA ALA A 111 25.64 4.49 28.58
C ALA A 111 26.91 4.38 27.70
N GLN A 112 26.75 4.31 26.38
CA GLN A 112 27.87 4.20 25.44
C GLN A 112 28.74 5.47 25.39
N VAL A 113 28.16 6.65 25.56
CA VAL A 113 28.89 7.92 25.68
C VAL A 113 29.83 7.88 26.90
N ARG A 114 29.38 7.34 28.05
CA ARG A 114 30.24 7.19 29.24
C ARG A 114 31.43 6.28 28.97
N VAL A 115 31.21 5.14 28.33
CA VAL A 115 32.26 4.19 27.94
C VAL A 115 33.25 4.83 26.97
N THR A 116 32.74 5.52 25.95
CA THR A 116 33.55 6.19 24.92
C THR A 116 34.42 7.28 25.54
N ASN A 117 33.83 8.12 26.41
CA ASN A 117 34.56 9.18 27.12
C ASN A 117 35.62 8.63 28.07
N GLN A 118 35.33 7.54 28.79
CA GLN A 118 36.30 6.89 29.65
C GLN A 118 37.48 6.36 28.83
N CYS A 119 37.21 5.67 27.73
CA CYS A 119 38.26 5.15 26.83
C CYS A 119 39.08 6.29 26.21
N GLY A 120 38.43 7.37 25.79
CA GLY A 120 39.09 8.55 25.23
C GLY A 120 39.98 9.25 26.26
N ALA A 121 39.55 9.34 27.52
CA ALA A 121 40.37 9.90 28.60
C ALA A 121 41.60 9.02 28.91
N GLU A 122 41.47 7.70 28.90
CA GLU A 122 42.59 6.76 29.05
C GLU A 122 43.59 6.89 27.89
N PHE A 123 43.09 6.95 26.66
CA PHE A 123 43.89 7.18 25.46
C PHE A 123 44.64 8.51 25.53
N LEU A 124 43.97 9.63 25.82
CA LEU A 124 44.57 10.96 25.89
C LEU A 124 45.68 11.05 26.94
N LYS A 125 45.54 10.36 28.09
CA LYS A 125 46.62 10.28 29.09
C LYS A 125 47.87 9.62 28.53
N VAL A 126 47.72 8.52 27.79
CA VAL A 126 48.84 7.82 27.15
C VAL A 126 49.42 8.64 26.00
N ALA A 127 48.58 9.29 25.19
CA ALA A 127 48.99 10.18 24.12
C ALA A 127 49.81 11.38 24.62
N ALA A 128 49.40 12.02 25.72
CA ALA A 128 50.13 13.13 26.32
C ALA A 128 51.49 12.70 26.91
N LEU A 129 51.58 11.49 27.48
CA LEU A 129 52.87 10.90 27.87
C LEU A 129 53.74 10.63 26.64
N TRP A 130 53.13 10.14 25.55
CA TRP A 130 53.79 9.85 24.29
C TRP A 130 54.40 11.11 23.65
N GLU A 131 53.67 12.23 23.59
CA GLU A 131 54.18 13.53 23.10
C GLU A 131 55.39 14.02 23.91
N ASN A 132 55.41 13.76 25.22
CA ASN A 132 56.54 14.12 26.08
C ASN A 132 57.76 13.18 25.90
N CYS A 133 57.54 11.88 25.71
CA CYS A 133 58.60 10.88 25.53
C CYS A 133 59.28 10.96 24.15
N PHE A 134 58.56 11.38 23.11
CA PHE A 134 59.13 11.59 21.77
C PHE A 134 60.30 12.60 21.79
N ASN A 135 60.26 13.56 22.73
CA ASN A 135 61.29 14.58 22.91
C ASN A 135 62.54 14.09 23.67
N LEU A 136 62.55 12.88 24.24
CA LEU A 136 63.55 12.42 25.22
C LEU A 136 64.36 11.16 24.84
N HIS A 137 64.23 10.66 23.60
CA HIS A 137 64.93 9.47 23.06
C HIS A 137 64.58 8.12 23.73
N GLY A 138 63.78 7.33 23.00
CA GLY A 138 63.63 5.88 23.18
C GLY A 138 62.27 5.46 23.72
N ILE A 139 61.37 5.02 22.82
CA ILE A 139 60.10 4.39 23.18
C ILE A 139 60.30 2.89 23.15
N ASP A 140 59.97 2.18 24.24
CA ASP A 140 59.92 0.73 24.24
C ASP A 140 58.68 0.20 23.50
N HIS A 141 58.79 -1.02 22.98
CA HIS A 141 57.73 -1.66 22.19
C HIS A 141 56.41 -1.80 22.97
N GLU A 142 56.49 -2.06 24.28
CA GLU A 142 55.34 -2.29 25.16
C GLU A 142 54.48 -1.02 25.32
N SER A 143 55.13 0.14 25.40
CA SER A 143 54.45 1.44 25.46
C SER A 143 53.72 1.78 24.17
N TRP A 144 54.28 1.40 23.01
CA TRP A 144 53.62 1.55 21.71
C TRP A 144 52.43 0.61 21.56
N GLU A 145 52.58 -0.68 21.88
CA GLU A 145 51.46 -1.64 21.85
C GLU A 145 50.29 -1.22 22.73
N LYS A 146 50.59 -0.65 23.91
CA LYS A 146 49.57 -0.11 24.81
C LYS A 146 48.85 1.11 24.22
N TYR A 147 49.58 2.02 23.56
CA TYR A 147 48.99 3.16 22.88
C TYR A 147 48.08 2.72 21.72
N ASP A 148 48.60 1.83 20.86
CA ASP A 148 47.89 1.34 19.67
C ASP A 148 46.62 0.57 20.06
N SER A 149 46.70 -0.30 21.07
CA SER A 149 45.54 -1.01 21.62
C SER A 149 44.46 -0.07 22.19
N LEU A 150 44.86 1.00 22.89
CA LEU A 150 43.91 1.99 23.42
C LEU A 150 43.27 2.84 22.32
N LEU A 151 44.02 3.17 21.27
CA LEU A 151 43.51 3.87 20.09
C LEU A 151 42.48 3.02 19.35
N GLU A 152 42.79 1.75 19.10
CA GLU A 152 41.88 0.79 18.45
C GLU A 152 40.60 0.60 19.26
N LYS A 153 40.73 0.46 20.59
CA LYS A 153 39.58 0.37 21.49
C LYS A 153 38.72 1.64 21.43
N HIS A 154 39.32 2.82 21.47
CA HIS A 154 38.60 4.09 21.39
C HIS A 154 37.85 4.24 20.06
N HIS A 155 38.49 3.92 18.92
CA HIS A 155 37.83 3.91 17.62
C HIS A 155 36.66 2.93 17.57
N THR A 156 36.83 1.73 18.16
CA THR A 156 35.77 0.73 18.23
C THR A 156 34.56 1.24 19.03
N GLU A 157 34.79 1.89 20.18
CA GLU A 157 33.70 2.43 21.00
C GLU A 157 33.01 3.64 20.34
N ILE A 158 33.75 4.48 19.58
CA ILE A 158 33.17 5.53 18.73
C ILE A 158 32.26 4.94 17.66
N GLU A 159 32.70 3.88 16.96
CA GLU A 159 31.89 3.27 15.92
C GLU A 159 30.62 2.62 16.49
N ARG A 160 30.70 2.01 17.68
CA ARG A 160 29.51 1.53 18.40
C ARG A 160 28.55 2.67 18.74
N LEU A 161 29.07 3.80 19.21
CA LEU A 161 28.26 4.99 19.51
C LEU A 161 27.60 5.55 18.24
N ASN A 162 28.34 5.65 17.13
CA ASN A 162 27.81 6.08 15.83
C ASN A 162 26.68 5.18 15.34
N GLU A 163 26.82 3.87 15.52
CA GLU A 163 25.79 2.91 15.14
C GLU A 163 24.51 3.05 15.98
N LEU A 164 24.63 3.32 17.29
CA LEU A 164 23.47 3.63 18.13
C LEU A 164 22.75 4.91 17.67
N TYR A 165 23.50 5.97 17.33
CA TYR A 165 22.90 7.19 16.78
C TYR A 165 22.18 6.94 15.44
N ARG A 166 22.75 6.10 14.56
CA ARG A 166 22.09 5.72 13.30
C ARG A 166 20.78 4.98 13.56
N LYS A 167 20.77 4.02 14.50
CA LYS A 167 19.56 3.28 14.89
C LYS A 167 18.49 4.20 15.49
N HIS A 168 18.87 5.07 16.41
CA HIS A 168 17.95 6.05 17.01
C HIS A 168 17.34 6.95 15.92
N LYS A 169 18.16 7.48 15.02
CA LYS A 169 17.69 8.29 13.90
C LYS A 169 16.72 7.53 12.99
N ALA A 170 16.99 6.26 12.70
CA ALA A 170 16.13 5.44 11.86
C ALA A 170 14.75 5.23 12.51
N VAL A 171 14.69 4.95 13.81
CA VAL A 171 13.42 4.82 14.54
C VAL A 171 12.64 6.12 14.56
N MET A 172 13.31 7.25 14.80
CA MET A 172 12.65 8.57 14.76
C MET A 172 12.09 8.89 13.38
N GLU A 173 12.77 8.47 12.31
CA GLU A 173 12.26 8.67 10.95
C GLU A 173 11.08 7.76 10.64
N GLU A 174 11.11 6.50 11.08
CA GLU A 174 9.99 5.56 10.98
C GLU A 174 8.76 6.06 11.76
N ALA A 175 8.96 6.59 12.97
CA ALA A 175 7.88 7.07 13.83
C ALA A 175 7.03 8.18 13.20
N LYS A 176 7.60 8.95 12.26
CA LYS A 176 6.87 9.98 11.51
C LYS A 176 5.70 9.42 10.72
N GLU A 177 5.78 8.17 10.26
CA GLU A 177 4.69 7.50 9.53
C GLU A 177 3.50 7.16 10.42
N TYR A 178 3.67 7.28 11.75
CA TYR A 178 2.72 6.82 12.77
C TYR A 178 2.29 7.94 13.73
N GLU A 179 2.49 9.21 13.38
CA GLU A 179 2.11 10.39 14.19
C GLU A 179 0.59 10.57 14.37
N GLU A 180 -0.21 10.04 13.43
CA GLU A 180 -1.67 10.17 13.48
C GLU A 180 -2.31 9.15 14.42
N ASN A 181 -3.14 9.61 15.35
CA ASN A 181 -3.94 8.71 16.18
C ASN A 181 -5.01 7.99 15.34
N MET A 182 -4.87 6.67 15.20
CA MET A 182 -5.69 5.87 14.30
C MET A 182 -6.99 5.32 14.94
N PHE A 183 -7.22 5.50 16.24
CA PHE A 183 -8.41 4.98 16.91
C PHE A 183 -9.71 5.54 16.31
N ARG A 184 -9.76 6.87 16.13
CA ARG A 184 -10.92 7.54 15.54
C ARG A 184 -11.08 7.23 14.04
N PRO A 185 -10.05 7.33 13.18
CA PRO A 185 -10.14 6.90 11.79
C PRO A 185 -10.66 5.47 11.61
N ILE A 186 -10.21 4.53 12.44
CA ILE A 186 -10.69 3.15 12.42
C ILE A 186 -12.16 3.09 12.83
N TYR A 187 -12.57 3.75 13.92
CA TYR A 187 -13.98 3.81 14.32
C TYR A 187 -14.90 4.35 13.21
N GLU A 188 -14.49 5.43 12.53
CA GLU A 188 -15.25 5.99 11.41
C GLU A 188 -15.33 5.01 10.24
N LEU A 189 -14.22 4.32 9.93
CA LEU A 189 -14.19 3.26 8.94
C LEU A 189 -15.10 2.09 9.32
N SER A 190 -15.13 1.71 10.60
CA SER A 190 -16.00 0.66 11.15
C SER A 190 -17.48 0.99 10.93
N LYS A 191 -17.90 2.24 11.13
CA LYS A 191 -19.28 2.67 10.83
C LYS A 191 -19.63 2.57 9.34
N ILE A 192 -18.68 2.88 8.45
CA ILE A 192 -18.85 2.72 7.01
C ILE A 192 -18.96 1.23 6.65
N PHE A 193 -18.11 0.38 7.21
CA PHE A 193 -18.19 -1.07 6.99
C PHE A 193 -19.50 -1.66 7.50
N LEU A 194 -19.99 -1.19 8.64
CA LEU A 194 -21.27 -1.63 9.19
C LEU A 194 -22.43 -1.28 8.24
N SER A 195 -22.45 -0.06 7.70
CA SER A 195 -23.52 0.37 6.77
C SER A 195 -23.51 -0.46 5.48
N ILE A 196 -22.33 -0.82 4.98
CA ILE A 196 -22.16 -1.73 3.83
C ILE A 196 -22.71 -3.12 4.16
N ILE A 197 -22.32 -3.70 5.29
CA ILE A 197 -22.81 -5.05 5.67
C ILE A 197 -24.33 -5.02 5.83
N GLN A 198 -24.88 -4.01 6.49
CA GLN A 198 -26.32 -3.89 6.72
C GLN A 198 -27.11 -3.79 5.40
N LYS A 199 -26.59 -3.02 4.42
CA LYS A 199 -27.17 -2.94 3.07
C LYS A 199 -27.37 -4.31 2.43
N TYR A 200 -26.45 -5.25 2.66
CA TYR A 200 -26.52 -6.60 2.08
C TYR A 200 -27.16 -7.66 3.00
N MET A 201 -27.20 -7.43 4.32
CA MET A 201 -27.76 -8.36 5.30
C MET A 201 -29.28 -8.20 5.51
N HIS A 202 -29.89 -7.07 5.15
CA HIS A 202 -31.34 -6.80 5.36
C HIS A 202 -32.28 -7.53 4.39
N VAL A 203 -31.85 -8.65 3.81
CA VAL A 203 -32.71 -9.54 2.99
C VAL A 203 -33.39 -10.62 3.86
N GLU A 204 -33.64 -10.32 5.14
CA GLU A 204 -34.39 -11.19 6.05
C GLU A 204 -35.77 -10.57 6.34
N GLY A 205 -36.75 -10.85 5.46
CA GLY A 205 -38.15 -10.49 5.72
C GLY A 205 -39.09 -10.58 4.53
N GLU A 206 -38.60 -10.38 3.31
CA GLU A 206 -39.37 -10.58 2.07
C GLU A 206 -38.61 -11.57 1.20
N GLN A 207 -39.33 -12.45 0.48
CA GLN A 207 -38.73 -13.54 -0.28
C GLN A 207 -37.48 -13.07 -1.06
N PRO A 208 -36.27 -13.58 -0.74
CA PRO A 208 -35.01 -13.07 -1.28
C PRO A 208 -34.98 -13.07 -2.80
N GLN A 209 -35.66 -14.04 -3.42
CA GLN A 209 -35.67 -14.18 -4.88
C GLN A 209 -36.46 -13.12 -5.63
N SER A 210 -37.47 -12.46 -5.03
CA SER A 210 -38.23 -11.40 -5.72
C SER A 210 -37.48 -10.07 -5.69
N ASN A 211 -36.91 -9.72 -4.54
CA ASN A 211 -36.20 -8.45 -4.35
C ASN A 211 -34.78 -8.51 -4.95
N ILE A 212 -34.10 -9.66 -4.90
CA ILE A 212 -32.83 -9.85 -5.63
C ILE A 212 -33.07 -9.83 -7.14
N LYS A 213 -34.18 -10.38 -7.66
CA LYS A 213 -34.52 -10.24 -9.08
C LYS A 213 -34.82 -8.79 -9.44
N GLN A 214 -35.55 -8.05 -8.61
CA GLN A 214 -35.81 -6.62 -8.84
C GLN A 214 -34.51 -5.81 -8.81
N MET A 215 -33.65 -6.00 -7.81
CA MET A 215 -32.34 -5.34 -7.74
C MET A 215 -31.39 -5.77 -8.86
N GLN A 216 -31.41 -7.04 -9.30
CA GLN A 216 -30.66 -7.48 -10.47
C GLN A 216 -31.19 -6.84 -11.76
N VAL A 217 -32.51 -6.72 -11.89
CA VAL A 217 -33.16 -6.03 -13.02
C VAL A 217 -32.81 -4.54 -13.00
N GLU A 218 -32.79 -3.92 -11.83
CA GLU A 218 -32.51 -2.48 -11.67
C GLU A 218 -31.02 -2.17 -11.84
N HIS A 219 -30.13 -3.03 -11.34
CA HIS A 219 -28.69 -2.96 -11.58
C HIS A 219 -28.34 -3.27 -13.04
N GLN A 220 -28.99 -4.28 -13.66
CA GLN A 220 -28.88 -4.51 -15.10
C GLN A 220 -29.41 -3.32 -15.89
N LYS A 221 -30.51 -2.69 -15.46
CA LYS A 221 -31.07 -1.50 -16.11
C LYS A 221 -30.11 -0.32 -15.99
N GLN A 222 -29.49 -0.09 -14.84
CA GLN A 222 -28.46 0.94 -14.66
C GLN A 222 -27.21 0.66 -15.50
N ILE A 223 -26.75 -0.60 -15.56
CA ILE A 223 -25.65 -1.00 -16.45
C ILE A 223 -26.07 -0.80 -17.91
N GLN A 224 -27.30 -1.13 -18.28
CA GLN A 224 -27.83 -0.95 -19.62
C GLN A 224 -27.95 0.54 -19.97
N GLU A 225 -28.36 1.40 -19.03
CA GLU A 225 -28.45 2.85 -19.20
C GLU A 225 -27.07 3.50 -19.30
N VAL A 226 -26.11 3.11 -18.47
CA VAL A 226 -24.71 3.56 -18.57
C VAL A 226 -24.08 3.05 -19.86
N LYS A 227 -24.32 1.79 -20.23
CA LYS A 227 -23.86 1.22 -21.49
C LYS A 227 -24.53 1.89 -22.67
N GLN A 228 -25.82 2.23 -22.60
CA GLN A 228 -26.53 2.97 -23.63
C GLN A 228 -26.07 4.43 -23.72
N SER A 229 -25.74 5.06 -22.59
CA SER A 229 -25.16 6.40 -22.53
C SER A 229 -23.77 6.41 -23.15
N TYR A 230 -22.91 5.47 -22.76
CA TYR A 230 -21.59 5.26 -23.35
C TYR A 230 -21.71 4.92 -24.84
N GLU A 231 -22.54 3.95 -25.20
CA GLU A 231 -22.80 3.62 -26.59
C GLU A 231 -23.48 4.77 -27.34
N ALA A 232 -24.24 5.67 -26.73
CA ALA A 232 -24.84 6.84 -27.40
C ALA A 232 -23.81 7.94 -27.63
N GLU A 233 -22.92 8.18 -26.66
CA GLU A 233 -21.74 9.04 -26.81
C GLU A 233 -20.75 8.48 -27.84
N HIS A 234 -20.68 7.16 -27.99
CA HIS A 234 -19.76 6.47 -28.89
C HIS A 234 -20.40 5.92 -30.19
N ARG A 235 -21.74 5.98 -30.39
CA ARG A 235 -22.44 5.40 -31.57
C ARG A 235 -22.28 6.18 -32.86
N LYS A 236 -21.52 7.27 -32.88
CA LYS A 236 -21.10 7.93 -34.12
C LYS A 236 -19.67 8.46 -34.04
N GLN A 237 -18.68 7.60 -33.80
CA GLN A 237 -17.29 7.95 -34.10
C GLN A 237 -16.96 7.62 -35.56
N SER A 238 -17.52 8.42 -36.48
CA SER A 238 -16.75 8.81 -37.66
C SER A 238 -15.86 9.96 -37.21
N PHE A 239 -14.57 9.72 -37.09
CA PHE A 239 -13.61 10.81 -36.85
C PHE A 239 -12.80 11.02 -38.13
N SER A 240 -12.63 12.29 -38.49
CA SER A 240 -11.81 12.73 -39.62
C SER A 240 -10.44 13.11 -39.07
N ALA A 241 -9.39 12.53 -39.61
CA ALA A 241 -8.02 12.99 -39.41
C ALA A 241 -7.42 13.26 -40.78
N ASP A 242 -6.97 14.50 -41.02
CA ASP A 242 -6.21 14.95 -42.21
C ASP A 242 -6.58 14.26 -43.54
N GLY A 243 -7.86 14.35 -43.90
CA GLY A 243 -8.38 13.92 -45.20
C GLY A 243 -8.81 12.44 -45.31
N ALA A 244 -8.70 11.65 -44.24
CA ALA A 244 -9.19 10.26 -44.21
C ALA A 244 -10.36 10.08 -43.22
N VAL A 245 -11.41 9.36 -43.65
CA VAL A 245 -12.58 9.06 -42.82
C VAL A 245 -12.43 7.67 -42.22
N CYS A 246 -12.19 7.62 -40.92
CA CYS A 246 -12.09 6.36 -40.17
C CYS A 246 -13.45 6.00 -39.56
N SER A 247 -13.84 4.74 -39.68
CA SER A 247 -15.02 4.18 -39.02
C SER A 247 -14.69 2.82 -38.43
N LEU A 248 -14.99 2.62 -37.15
CA LEU A 248 -14.85 1.34 -36.47
C LEU A 248 -16.23 0.67 -36.40
N LYS A 249 -16.35 -0.57 -36.90
CA LYS A 249 -17.60 -1.34 -36.86
C LYS A 249 -17.38 -2.69 -36.20
N GLU A 250 -18.22 -3.04 -35.24
CA GLU A 250 -18.25 -4.37 -34.62
C GLU A 250 -19.03 -5.34 -35.52
N ASP A 251 -18.45 -6.50 -35.82
CA ASP A 251 -19.13 -7.59 -36.54
C ASP A 251 -20.07 -8.40 -35.62
N LYS A 252 -20.84 -9.33 -36.19
CA LYS A 252 -21.84 -10.11 -35.43
C LYS A 252 -21.19 -11.06 -34.41
N GLU A 253 -19.89 -11.28 -34.52
CA GLU A 253 -19.08 -12.11 -33.63
C GLU A 253 -18.32 -11.27 -32.58
N GLY A 254 -18.58 -9.95 -32.50
CA GLY A 254 -17.95 -9.06 -31.52
C GLY A 254 -16.53 -8.61 -31.87
N ARG A 255 -16.10 -8.77 -33.13
CA ARG A 255 -14.78 -8.32 -33.60
C ARG A 255 -14.89 -6.96 -34.28
N PHE A 256 -13.96 -6.07 -33.96
CA PHE A 256 -13.94 -4.72 -34.53
C PHE A 256 -13.19 -4.68 -35.88
N ASP A 257 -13.89 -4.28 -36.94
CA ASP A 257 -13.34 -3.98 -38.27
C ASP A 257 -13.09 -2.47 -38.40
N LEU A 258 -11.81 -2.08 -38.37
CA LEU A 258 -11.39 -0.71 -38.65
C LEU A 258 -11.37 -0.47 -40.16
N ARG A 259 -12.20 0.48 -40.62
CA ARG A 259 -12.23 0.95 -42.00
C ARG A 259 -11.71 2.37 -42.10
N ILE A 260 -10.89 2.62 -43.11
CA ILE A 260 -10.31 3.92 -43.43
C ILE A 260 -10.70 4.21 -44.89
N ASP A 261 -11.42 5.30 -45.15
CA ASP A 261 -12.00 5.66 -46.45
C ASP A 261 -12.90 4.56 -47.06
N GLY A 262 -13.67 3.89 -46.21
CA GLY A 262 -14.61 2.83 -46.62
C GLY A 262 -13.98 1.47 -46.92
N VAL A 263 -12.66 1.35 -46.92
CA VAL A 263 -11.92 0.07 -47.09
C VAL A 263 -11.28 -0.39 -45.78
N SER A 264 -10.98 -1.68 -45.63
CA SER A 264 -10.33 -2.18 -44.40
C SER A 264 -8.96 -1.56 -44.19
N HIS A 265 -8.55 -1.37 -42.93
CA HIS A 265 -7.26 -0.76 -42.57
C HIS A 265 -6.06 -1.46 -43.24
N HIS A 266 -6.09 -2.80 -43.38
CA HIS A 266 -5.07 -3.55 -44.11
C HIS A 266 -4.98 -3.18 -45.59
N SER A 267 -6.12 -3.01 -46.26
CA SER A 267 -6.17 -2.64 -47.68
C SER A 267 -5.73 -1.19 -47.89
N TRP A 268 -6.13 -0.29 -46.98
CA TRP A 268 -5.72 1.10 -46.98
C TRP A 268 -4.20 1.24 -46.83
N PHE A 269 -3.61 0.52 -45.85
CA PHE A 269 -2.16 0.55 -45.61
C PHE A 269 -1.37 -0.01 -46.80
N ARG A 270 -1.84 -1.10 -47.43
CA ARG A 270 -1.21 -1.62 -48.66
C ARG A 270 -1.24 -0.58 -49.78
N ARG A 271 -2.37 0.09 -49.99
CA ARG A 271 -2.50 1.14 -51.02
C ARG A 271 -1.55 2.30 -50.75
N LYS A 272 -1.49 2.80 -49.52
CA LYS A 272 -0.57 3.89 -49.14
C LYS A 272 0.90 3.48 -49.25
N LYS A 273 1.22 2.23 -48.91
CA LYS A 273 2.56 1.67 -49.15
C LYS A 273 2.90 1.64 -50.65
N ASP A 274 1.98 1.22 -51.51
CA ASP A 274 2.21 1.21 -52.96
C ASP A 274 2.36 2.64 -53.53
N GLU A 275 1.51 3.59 -53.11
CA GLU A 275 1.63 5.03 -53.48
C GLU A 275 2.98 5.62 -53.06
N PHE A 276 3.44 5.30 -51.85
CA PHE A 276 4.74 5.72 -51.34
C PHE A 276 5.91 5.11 -52.13
N MET A 277 5.85 3.80 -52.42
CA MET A 277 6.88 3.12 -53.20
C MET A 277 6.95 3.65 -54.64
N GLU A 278 5.82 4.00 -55.24
CA GLU A 278 5.76 4.62 -56.57
C GLU A 278 6.36 6.03 -56.59
N ALA A 279 6.10 6.85 -55.56
CA ALA A 279 6.72 8.17 -55.40
C ALA A 279 8.25 8.11 -55.25
N LEU A 280 8.78 7.00 -54.71
CA LEU A 280 10.21 6.71 -54.61
C LEU A 280 10.79 6.03 -55.86
N GLY A 281 9.98 5.75 -56.88
CA GLY A 281 10.40 5.05 -58.10
C GLY A 281 10.72 3.55 -57.89
N LEU A 282 10.27 2.96 -56.79
CA LEU A 282 10.56 1.58 -56.41
C LEU A 282 9.44 0.61 -56.83
N PRO A 283 9.72 -0.70 -56.99
CA PRO A 283 8.72 -1.68 -57.40
C PRO A 283 7.57 -1.81 -56.39
N THR A 284 6.32 -1.71 -56.86
CA THR A 284 5.10 -1.90 -56.06
C THR A 284 4.62 -3.35 -56.05
N SER A 285 3.77 -3.68 -55.08
CA SER A 285 3.23 -5.02 -54.85
C SER A 285 2.43 -5.60 -56.04
N ARG A 286 2.08 -4.77 -57.03
CA ARG A 286 1.28 -5.14 -58.22
C ARG A 286 2.11 -5.65 -59.40
N ARG A 287 3.45 -5.63 -59.34
CA ARG A 287 4.33 -6.16 -60.40
C ARG A 287 4.82 -7.58 -60.15
N GLN A 288 3.93 -8.54 -59.92
CA GLN A 288 4.20 -9.96 -60.20
C GLN A 288 2.89 -10.62 -60.65
N ASN A 289 2.72 -10.69 -61.97
CA ASN A 289 1.91 -11.65 -62.77
C ASN A 289 1.42 -11.01 -64.09
N ARG A 290 2.36 -10.58 -64.92
CA ARG A 290 2.14 -10.45 -66.37
C ARG A 290 3.35 -11.02 -67.08
N GLY A 291 3.37 -12.33 -67.27
CA GLY A 291 4.38 -12.98 -68.09
C GLY A 291 4.59 -14.45 -67.77
N LEU A 292 3.57 -15.28 -68.03
CA LEU A 292 3.71 -16.67 -68.48
C LEU A 292 2.37 -17.01 -69.16
N LYS A 293 2.33 -16.80 -70.48
CA LYS A 293 1.38 -17.49 -71.36
C LYS A 293 1.95 -18.90 -71.59
N LEU A 294 1.04 -19.87 -71.63
CA LEU A 294 1.17 -21.28 -72.06
C LEU A 294 2.54 -21.72 -72.58
#